data_AF-A0A6V8DLX5-F1
#
_entry.id   AF-A0A6V8DLX5-F1
#
_cell.length_a   1.000
_cell.length_b   1.000
_cell.length_c   1.000
_cell.angle_alpha   90.00
_cell.angle_beta   90.00
_cell.angle_gamma   90.00
#
_symmetry.space_group_name_H-M   'P 1'
#
loop_
_entity.id
_entity.type
_entity.pdbx_description
1 polymer ?
#
loop_
_entity_poly.entity_id
_entity_poly.type
_entity_poly.pdbx_seq_one_letter_code
_entity_poly.pdbx_strand_id
1 'polypeptide(L)'
;MKDDVVMKMLRQVASGEVSVEDARDALDGISLTEEAYETAIEHGVFNEAPAGSIVRASVSPSGDSWLVILVGLWGIVWSLYWAGSLSYGLYNKWDQQMLSFFLGMLLLTVIILGIIYMKYVMPDIVVVKSRRNKYITAKDPES
;
A
#
# COMPACT_ATOMS: atom_id res chain seq x y z
N MET A 1 -16.20 8.14 35.27
CA MET A 1 -16.88 9.35 34.74
C MET A 1 -15.99 10.15 33.80
N LYS A 2 -14.84 10.69 34.22
CA LYS A 2 -13.93 11.40 33.28
C LYS A 2 -13.34 10.45 32.23
N ASP A 3 -12.94 9.25 32.66
CA ASP A 3 -12.36 8.24 31.77
C ASP A 3 -13.35 7.73 30.71
N ASP A 4 -14.63 7.58 31.07
CA ASP A 4 -15.69 7.19 30.12
C ASP A 4 -15.91 8.24 29.03
N VAL A 5 -15.76 9.52 29.37
CA VAL A 5 -15.89 10.64 28.43
C VAL A 5 -14.70 10.66 27.48
N VAL A 6 -13.48 10.45 27.98
CA VAL A 6 -12.26 10.32 27.16
C VAL A 6 -12.38 9.14 26.20
N MET A 7 -12.79 7.96 26.67
CA MET A 7 -12.94 6.78 25.81
C MET A 7 -14.06 6.94 24.77
N LYS A 8 -15.15 7.62 25.12
CA LYS A 8 -16.20 7.95 24.15
C LYS A 8 -15.66 8.90 23.07
N MET A 9 -14.88 9.89 23.45
CA MET A 9 -14.26 10.85 22.53
C MET A 9 -13.24 10.18 21.61
N LEU A 10 -12.41 9.27 22.12
CA LEU A 10 -11.48 8.49 21.30
C LEU A 10 -12.22 7.61 20.28
N ARG A 11 -13.36 7.02 20.65
CA ARG A 11 -14.22 6.29 19.69
C ARG A 11 -14.84 7.20 18.63
N GLN A 12 -15.14 8.45 18.95
CA GLN A 12 -15.67 9.43 17.99
C GLN A 12 -14.60 9.95 17.02
N VAL A 13 -13.34 9.99 17.45
CA VAL A 13 -12.20 10.21 16.54
C VAL A 13 -12.05 9.01 15.59
N ALA A 14 -12.20 7.78 16.11
CA ALA A 14 -12.17 6.55 15.30
C ALA A 14 -13.27 6.52 14.22
N SER A 15 -14.48 7.00 14.55
CA SER A 15 -15.59 7.07 13.59
C SER A 15 -15.49 8.26 12.64
N GLY A 16 -14.50 9.15 12.81
CA GLY A 16 -14.31 10.35 12.01
C GLY A 16 -15.31 11.47 12.31
N GLU A 17 -16.08 11.37 13.40
CA GLU A 17 -17.00 12.42 13.86
C GLU A 17 -16.25 13.62 14.44
N VAL A 18 -15.04 13.42 14.95
CA VAL A 18 -14.20 14.44 15.58
C VAL A 18 -12.84 14.49 14.90
N SER A 19 -12.35 15.69 14.62
CA SER A 19 -11.02 15.86 14.01
C SER A 19 -9.91 15.51 15.01
N VAL A 20 -8.77 15.06 14.49
CA VAL A 20 -7.60 14.73 15.31
C VAL A 20 -7.06 15.98 16.04
N GLU A 21 -7.18 17.16 15.42
CA GLU A 21 -6.76 18.43 16.00
C GLU A 21 -7.62 18.82 17.20
N ASP A 22 -8.95 18.75 17.07
CA ASP A 22 -9.89 19.03 18.18
C ASP A 22 -9.70 18.05 19.34
N ALA A 23 -9.38 16.80 19.03
CA ALA A 23 -9.11 15.78 20.03
C ALA A 23 -7.82 16.05 20.81
N ARG A 24 -6.79 16.58 20.13
CA ARG A 24 -5.52 16.92 20.72
C ARG A 24 -5.64 18.11 21.68
N ASP A 25 -6.34 19.17 21.29
CA ASP A 25 -6.59 20.34 22.13
C ASP A 25 -7.39 19.97 23.40
N ALA A 26 -8.34 19.04 23.28
CA ALA A 26 -9.14 18.58 24.41
C ALA A 26 -8.38 17.66 25.37
N LEU A 27 -7.34 16.95 24.90
CA LEU A 27 -6.53 16.05 25.72
C LEU A 27 -5.26 16.72 26.26
N ASP A 28 -4.92 17.92 25.80
CA ASP A 28 -3.77 18.68 26.29
C ASP A 28 -3.97 19.11 27.76
N GLY A 29 -3.06 18.68 28.64
CA GLY A 29 -3.12 18.92 30.08
C GLY A 29 -4.00 17.97 30.91
N ILE A 30 -4.60 16.93 30.31
CA ILE A 30 -5.33 15.89 31.04
C ILE A 30 -4.41 14.69 31.33
N SER A 31 -4.31 14.28 32.60
CA SER A 31 -3.62 13.04 32.97
C SER A 31 -4.46 11.83 32.52
N LEU A 32 -3.99 11.13 31.48
CA LEU A 32 -4.64 9.95 30.93
C LEU A 32 -4.23 8.69 31.69
N THR A 33 -5.16 7.73 31.78
CA THR A 33 -4.82 6.36 32.16
C THR A 33 -4.03 5.69 31.04
N GLU A 34 -3.24 4.67 31.38
CA GLU A 34 -2.37 3.97 30.43
C GLU A 34 -3.15 3.37 29.24
N GLU A 35 -4.33 2.80 29.49
CA GLU A 35 -5.23 2.30 28.45
C GLU A 35 -5.74 3.40 27.50
N ALA A 36 -6.08 4.58 28.03
CA ALA A 36 -6.55 5.70 27.23
C ALA A 36 -5.41 6.32 26.40
N TYR A 37 -4.19 6.29 26.93
CA TYR A 37 -2.98 6.76 26.25
C TYR A 37 -2.60 5.86 25.08
N GLU A 38 -2.58 4.54 25.27
CA GLU A 38 -2.33 3.58 24.17
C GLU A 38 -3.39 3.70 23.07
N THR A 39 -4.66 3.83 23.45
CA THR A 39 -5.76 4.03 22.51
C THR A 39 -5.58 5.33 21.72
N ALA A 40 -5.19 6.43 22.35
CA ALA A 40 -4.96 7.70 21.66
C ALA A 40 -3.77 7.65 20.68
N ILE A 41 -2.73 6.86 20.98
CA ILE A 41 -1.61 6.60 20.06
C ILE A 41 -2.09 5.78 18.85
N GLU A 42 -2.86 4.71 19.07
CA GLU A 42 -3.39 3.85 18.01
C GLU A 42 -4.27 4.63 17.03
N HIS A 43 -5.03 5.60 17.54
CA HIS A 43 -5.91 6.46 16.75
C HIS A 43 -5.20 7.66 16.11
N GLY A 44 -3.86 7.76 16.24
CA GLY A 44 -3.06 8.80 15.59
C GLY A 44 -3.19 10.19 16.20
N VAL A 45 -3.82 10.34 17.37
CA VAL A 45 -4.05 11.65 18.01
C VAL A 45 -2.74 12.34 18.41
N PHE A 46 -1.74 11.55 18.77
CA PHE A 46 -0.42 12.04 19.19
C PHE A 46 0.70 11.81 18.18
N ASN A 47 0.42 11.21 17.02
CA ASN A 47 1.44 10.83 16.05
C ASN A 47 1.13 11.40 14.66
N GLU A 48 1.37 12.70 14.47
CA GLU A 48 1.45 13.25 13.12
C GLU A 48 2.70 12.70 12.45
N ALA A 49 2.50 11.78 11.50
CA ALA A 49 3.61 11.21 10.75
C ALA A 49 4.30 12.35 9.96
N PRO A 50 5.58 12.66 10.24
CA PRO A 50 6.26 13.80 9.63
C PRO A 50 6.30 13.66 8.10
N ALA A 51 6.32 14.78 7.38
CA ALA A 51 6.38 14.77 5.91
C ALA A 51 7.61 13.98 5.42
N GLY A 52 7.39 12.98 4.56
CA GLY A 52 8.43 12.04 4.15
C GLY A 52 8.51 10.75 4.98
N SER A 53 7.65 10.60 6.00
CA SER A 53 7.44 9.32 6.67
C SER A 53 6.86 8.29 5.68
N ILE A 54 7.50 7.12 5.65
CA ILE A 54 6.99 5.95 4.94
C ILE A 54 6.25 5.14 5.99
N VAL A 55 4.93 5.29 6.04
CA VAL A 55 4.10 4.43 6.88
C VAL A 55 3.86 3.16 6.08
N ARG A 56 4.53 2.08 6.47
CA ARG A 56 4.14 0.73 6.02
C ARG A 56 2.80 0.45 6.66
N ALA A 57 1.73 0.43 5.86
CA ALA A 57 0.52 -0.22 6.29
C ALA A 57 0.91 -1.66 6.65
N SER A 58 0.39 -2.15 7.77
CA SER A 58 0.64 -3.51 8.25
C SER A 58 0.61 -4.49 7.08
N VAL A 59 1.61 -5.40 7.04
CA VAL A 59 1.80 -6.42 6.01
C VAL A 59 0.43 -6.93 5.57
N SER A 60 0.09 -6.75 4.29
CA SER A 60 -1.24 -7.10 3.80
C SER A 60 -1.53 -8.56 4.20
N PRO A 61 -2.67 -8.86 4.85
CA PRO A 61 -3.00 -10.22 5.31
C PRO A 61 -3.10 -11.26 4.18
N SER A 62 -2.94 -10.85 2.93
CA SER A 62 -3.11 -11.64 1.71
C SER A 62 -1.82 -12.27 1.18
N GLY A 63 -0.64 -11.89 1.68
CA GLY A 63 0.65 -12.48 1.28
C GLY A 63 0.80 -13.97 1.64
N ASP A 64 0.10 -14.43 2.69
CA ASP A 64 0.07 -15.82 3.15
C ASP A 64 -1.03 -16.67 2.47
N SER A 65 -1.71 -16.11 1.47
CA SER A 65 -2.74 -16.86 0.74
C SER A 65 -2.11 -17.97 -0.09
N TRP A 66 -2.50 -19.21 0.18
CA TRP A 66 -2.10 -20.40 -0.57
C TRP A 66 -2.25 -20.24 -2.10
N LEU A 67 -3.23 -19.45 -2.54
CA LEU A 67 -3.44 -19.13 -3.94
C LEU A 67 -2.27 -18.38 -4.57
N VAL A 68 -1.65 -17.45 -3.85
CA VAL A 68 -0.49 -16.69 -4.37
C VAL A 68 0.70 -17.62 -4.58
N ILE A 69 0.91 -18.57 -3.67
CA ILE A 69 1.96 -19.59 -3.77
C ILE A 69 1.70 -20.52 -4.96
N LEU A 70 0.46 -21.03 -5.09
CA LEU A 70 0.08 -21.90 -6.21
C LEU A 70 0.24 -21.19 -7.57
N VAL A 71 -0.19 -19.93 -7.66
CA VAL A 71 -0.06 -19.14 -8.89
C VAL A 71 1.40 -18.80 -9.17
N GLY A 72 2.21 -18.54 -8.14
CA GLY A 72 3.66 -18.36 -8.28
C GLY A 72 4.35 -19.59 -8.85
N LEU A 73 4.08 -20.78 -8.29
CA LEU A 73 4.60 -22.05 -8.80
C LEU A 73 4.13 -22.33 -10.23
N TRP A 74 2.83 -22.16 -10.48
CA TRP A 74 2.25 -22.29 -11.83
C TRP A 74 2.97 -21.38 -12.82
N GLY A 75 3.13 -20.10 -12.48
CA GLY A 75 3.76 -19.13 -13.36
C GLY A 75 5.22 -19.46 -13.65
N ILE A 76 5.99 -19.88 -12.64
CA ILE A 76 7.39 -20.31 -12.84
C ILE A 76 7.47 -21.50 -13.78
N VAL A 77 6.66 -22.54 -13.55
CA VAL A 77 6.63 -23.74 -14.39
C VAL A 77 6.29 -23.39 -15.84
N TRP A 78 5.26 -22.57 -16.06
CA TRP A 78 4.87 -22.16 -17.41
C TRP A 78 5.89 -21.25 -18.06
N SER A 79 6.47 -20.28 -17.35
CA SER A 79 7.53 -19.43 -17.89
C SER A 79 8.74 -20.26 -18.34
N LEU A 80 9.15 -21.27 -17.56
CA LEU A 80 10.23 -22.18 -17.94
C LEU A 80 9.85 -23.04 -19.15
N TYR A 81 8.61 -23.52 -19.22
CA TYR A 81 8.10 -24.26 -20.38
C TYR A 81 8.14 -23.40 -21.65
N TRP A 82 7.57 -22.19 -21.61
CA TRP A 82 7.55 -21.29 -22.78
C TRP A 82 8.96 -20.89 -23.21
N ALA A 83 9.85 -20.57 -22.26
CA ALA A 83 11.25 -20.25 -22.52
C ALA A 83 11.98 -21.45 -23.16
N GLY A 84 11.83 -22.64 -22.58
CA GLY A 84 12.46 -23.86 -23.05
C GLY A 84 11.99 -24.26 -24.43
N SER A 85 10.68 -24.21 -24.69
CA SER A 85 10.10 -24.47 -26.01
C SER A 85 10.55 -23.44 -27.04
N LEU A 86 10.68 -22.16 -26.67
CA LEU A 86 11.23 -21.12 -27.55
C LEU A 86 12.68 -21.42 -27.90
N SER A 87 13.53 -21.71 -26.92
CA SER A 87 14.94 -22.04 -27.15
C SER A 87 15.09 -23.31 -28.01
N TYR A 88 14.29 -24.34 -27.73
CA TYR A 88 14.25 -25.57 -28.52
C TYR A 88 13.78 -25.31 -29.96
N GLY A 89 12.73 -24.50 -30.13
CA GLY A 89 12.22 -24.12 -31.45
C GLY A 89 13.23 -23.33 -32.26
N LEU A 90 14.01 -22.47 -31.60
CA LEU A 90 15.07 -21.69 -32.25
C LEU A 90 16.21 -22.59 -32.74
N TYR A 91 16.57 -23.61 -31.94
CA TYR A 91 17.56 -24.61 -32.34
C TYR A 91 17.07 -25.46 -33.51
N ASN A 92 15.80 -25.86 -33.50
CA ASN A 92 15.17 -26.69 -34.54
C ASN A 92 14.58 -25.92 -35.72
N LYS A 93 14.89 -24.62 -35.85
CA LYS A 93 14.47 -23.78 -36.98
C LYS A 93 12.96 -23.78 -37.21
N TRP A 94 12.19 -23.70 -36.14
CA TRP A 94 10.74 -23.53 -36.22
C TRP A 94 10.37 -22.23 -36.94
N ASP A 95 9.15 -22.21 -37.47
CA ASP A 95 8.62 -21.03 -38.16
C ASP A 95 8.49 -19.82 -37.21
N GLN A 96 8.64 -18.62 -37.77
CA GLN A 96 8.61 -17.36 -37.03
C GLN A 96 7.27 -17.13 -36.32
N GLN A 97 6.15 -17.57 -36.91
CA GLN A 97 4.84 -17.43 -36.29
C GLN A 97 4.74 -18.27 -35.01
N MET A 98 5.30 -19.49 -35.04
CA MET A 98 5.33 -20.37 -33.88
C MET A 98 6.26 -19.80 -32.80
N LEU A 99 7.47 -19.37 -33.16
CA LEU A 99 8.41 -18.73 -32.23
C LEU A 99 7.85 -17.47 -31.56
N SER A 100 7.16 -16.62 -32.32
CA SER A 100 6.55 -15.39 -31.79
C SER A 100 5.38 -15.69 -30.84
N PHE A 101 4.64 -16.79 -31.07
CA PHE A 101 3.63 -17.27 -30.13
C PHE A 101 4.26 -17.68 -28.78
N PHE A 102 5.32 -18.49 -28.79
CA PHE A 102 6.02 -18.88 -27.55
C PHE A 102 6.58 -17.68 -26.79
N LEU A 103 7.13 -16.69 -27.52
CA LEU A 103 7.61 -15.45 -26.92
C LEU A 103 6.47 -14.64 -26.30
N GLY A 104 5.34 -14.52 -27.00
CA GLY A 104 4.15 -13.83 -26.51
C GLY A 104 3.60 -14.48 -25.24
N MET A 105 3.49 -15.81 -25.21
CA MET A 105 3.04 -16.56 -24.03
C MET A 105 4.00 -16.44 -22.84
N LEU A 106 5.31 -16.43 -23.09
CA LEU A 106 6.32 -16.16 -22.06
C LEU A 106 6.10 -14.78 -21.44
N LEU A 107 6.05 -13.72 -22.26
CA LEU A 107 5.90 -12.34 -21.78
C LEU A 107 4.57 -12.17 -21.04
N LEU A 108 3.48 -12.71 -21.57
CA LEU A 108 2.17 -12.68 -20.94
C LEU A 108 2.21 -13.32 -19.54
N THR A 109 2.82 -14.51 -19.42
CA THR A 109 2.91 -15.21 -18.14
C THR A 109 3.73 -14.41 -17.12
N VAL A 110 4.85 -13.80 -17.55
CA VAL A 110 5.67 -12.93 -16.70
C VAL A 110 4.93 -11.66 -16.27
N ILE A 111 4.16 -11.04 -17.17
CA ILE A 111 3.35 -9.86 -16.84
C ILE A 111 2.28 -10.22 -15.81
N ILE A 112 1.58 -11.36 -15.96
CA ILE A 112 0.60 -11.83 -14.98
C ILE A 112 1.26 -12.04 -13.61
N LEU A 113 2.42 -12.70 -13.57
CA LEU A 113 3.17 -12.86 -12.32
C LEU A 113 3.58 -11.52 -11.71
N GLY A 114 4.02 -10.57 -12.53
CA GLY A 114 4.39 -9.22 -12.09
C GLY A 114 3.21 -8.47 -11.46
N ILE A 115 2.02 -8.53 -12.08
CA ILE A 115 0.80 -7.92 -11.54
C ILE A 115 0.42 -8.56 -10.20
N ILE A 116 0.46 -9.88 -10.10
CA ILE A 116 0.14 -10.60 -8.87
C ILE A 116 1.15 -10.29 -7.77
N TYR A 117 2.44 -10.21 -8.11
CA TYR A 117 3.48 -9.82 -7.18
C TYR A 117 3.25 -8.41 -6.62
N MET A 118 3.02 -7.42 -7.50
CA MET A 118 2.75 -6.05 -7.06
C MET A 118 1.48 -5.94 -6.21
N LYS A 119 0.44 -6.70 -6.54
CA LYS A 119 -0.87 -6.60 -5.88
C LYS A 119 -0.94 -7.35 -4.54
N TYR A 120 -0.24 -8.47 -4.40
CA TYR A 120 -0.44 -9.38 -3.28
C TYR A 120 0.83 -9.69 -2.48
N VAL A 121 2.02 -9.47 -3.03
CA VAL A 121 3.30 -9.78 -2.36
C VAL A 121 4.02 -8.51 -1.93
N MET A 122 4.02 -7.48 -2.78
CA MET A 122 4.64 -6.21 -2.46
C MET A 122 3.88 -5.53 -1.32
N PRO A 123 4.57 -5.03 -0.28
CA PRO A 123 3.90 -4.34 0.81
C PRO A 123 3.35 -3.00 0.31
N ASP A 124 2.11 -2.70 0.68
CA ASP A 124 1.50 -1.41 0.40
C ASP A 124 2.25 -0.30 1.17
N ILE A 125 2.84 0.62 0.42
CA ILE A 125 3.54 1.77 0.97
C ILE A 125 2.67 3.01 0.82
N VAL A 126 2.29 3.61 1.95
CA VAL A 126 1.65 4.93 1.97
C VAL A 126 2.73 5.95 2.24
N VAL A 127 3.00 6.80 1.27
CA VAL A 127 3.98 7.90 1.40
C VAL A 127 3.22 9.19 1.64
N VAL A 128 3.38 9.77 2.83
CA VAL A 128 2.81 11.08 3.14
C VAL A 128 3.60 12.15 2.39
N LYS A 129 3.06 12.57 1.24
CA LYS A 129 3.65 13.61 0.41
C LYS A 129 3.02 14.95 0.76
N SER A 130 3.78 15.80 1.46
CA SER A 130 3.35 17.18 1.68
C SER A 130 3.41 17.98 0.38
N ARG A 131 2.32 18.67 0.03
CA ARG A 131 2.29 19.60 -1.09
C ARG A 131 2.88 20.92 -0.62
N ARG A 132 4.01 21.35 -1.18
CA ARG A 132 4.55 22.70 -0.93
C ARG A 132 3.47 23.72 -1.32
N ASN A 133 3.17 24.68 -0.45
CA ASN A 133 2.21 25.73 -0.76
C ASN A 133 2.58 26.40 -2.09
N LYS A 134 1.58 26.50 -2.98
CA LYS A 134 1.74 27.22 -4.25
C LYS A 134 2.01 28.68 -3.90
N TYR A 135 3.12 29.24 -4.39
CA TYR A 135 3.36 30.67 -4.29
C TYR A 135 2.29 31.39 -5.11
N ILE A 136 1.39 32.10 -4.44
CA ILE A 136 0.44 33.01 -5.07
C ILE A 136 1.08 34.39 -4.99
N THR A 137 1.58 34.87 -6.12
CA THR A 137 1.95 36.29 -6.26
C THR A 137 0.70 37.14 -6.02
N ALA A 138 0.86 38.30 -5.37
CA ALA A 138 -0.22 39.27 -5.28
C ALA A 138 -0.81 39.50 -6.68
N LYS A 139 -2.14 39.46 -6.80
CA LYS A 139 -2.80 39.88 -8.04
C LYS A 139 -2.44 41.33 -8.25
N ASP A 140 -1.88 41.64 -9.42
CA ASP A 140 -1.70 43.01 -9.86
C ASP A 140 -3.09 43.69 -9.87
N PRO A 141 -3.31 44.78 -9.13
CA PRO A 141 -4.59 45.50 -9.12
C PRO A 141 -4.95 46.11 -10.49
N GLU A 142 -4.04 46.09 -11.47
CA GLU A 142 -4.20 46.65 -12.82
C GLU A 142 -4.39 45.59 -13.94
N SER A 143 -4.68 44.32 -13.61
CA SER A 143 -4.98 43.26 -14.61
C SER A 143 -6.47 42.96 -14.79
#